data_AF-A0A933BDE3-F1
#
_entry.id   AF-A0A933BDE3-F1
#
_cell.length_a   1.000
_cell.length_b   1.000
_cell.length_c   1.000
_cell.angle_alpha   90.00
_cell.angle_beta   90.00
_cell.angle_gamma   90.00
#
_symmetry.space_group_name_H-M   'P 1'
#
loop_
_entity.id
_entity.type
_entity.pdbx_description
1 polymer ?
#
loop_
_entity_poly.entity_id
_entity_poly.type
_entity_poly.pdbx_seq_one_letter_code
_entity_poly.pdbx_strand_id
1 'polypeptide(L)'
;VPKFAVNVKLNTEGLLMESMRRMDEIVRYKETLSSPAMVLRPKALSVPPKDLTPAEQRILPLADGLRPLRDIVAQSKLVEFEVYEALHHLLELGVIEISLGAAPPKVMPIAREETEAPRRPRSLAIPAAAAVLVASVAIGLWGAPALYSKAERVGPRAPGATTTVDLGERLTLALEMYHSLRGHYPPDLRDLAREGVLPWQTVRSFAAMYSYQSDGATYWKVPR
;
A
#
# COMPACT_ATOMS: atom_id res chain seq x y z
N VAL A 1 26.79 -12.70 -20.83
CA VAL A 1 25.81 -13.56 -20.12
C VAL A 1 25.46 -12.89 -18.80
N PRO A 2 24.24 -12.39 -18.58
CA PRO A 2 23.90 -11.76 -17.30
C PRO A 2 23.66 -12.86 -16.25
N LYS A 3 24.38 -12.79 -15.13
CA LYS A 3 24.16 -13.65 -13.95
C LYS A 3 23.42 -12.83 -12.90
N PHE A 4 22.08 -12.86 -12.91
CA PHE A 4 21.26 -12.20 -11.89
C PHE A 4 20.13 -13.09 -11.36
N ALA A 5 20.31 -14.41 -11.34
CA ALA A 5 19.43 -15.28 -10.56
C ALA A 5 19.99 -15.39 -9.14
N VAL A 6 19.67 -14.41 -8.28
CA VAL A 6 19.87 -14.54 -6.83
C VAL A 6 18.58 -15.10 -6.24
N ASN A 7 18.65 -16.31 -5.70
CA ASN A 7 17.51 -16.96 -5.06
C ASN A 7 17.37 -16.40 -3.65
N VAL A 8 16.55 -15.36 -3.48
CA VAL A 8 16.28 -14.74 -2.17
C VAL A 8 15.12 -15.48 -1.51
N LYS A 9 15.38 -16.18 -0.41
CA LYS A 9 14.32 -16.71 0.46
C LYS A 9 13.98 -15.65 1.50
N LEU A 10 12.74 -15.15 1.48
CA LEU A 10 12.28 -14.08 2.36
C LEU A 10 11.16 -14.61 3.26
N ASN A 11 11.28 -14.44 4.58
CA ASN A 11 10.23 -14.80 5.52
C ASN A 11 9.16 -13.70 5.52
N THR A 12 8.07 -13.91 4.77
CA THR A 12 6.98 -12.96 4.62
C THR A 12 6.22 -12.72 5.92
N GLU A 13 6.04 -13.75 6.74
CA GLU A 13 5.37 -13.65 8.04
C GLU A 13 6.18 -12.79 9.01
N GLY A 14 7.48 -13.06 9.13
CA GLY A 14 8.38 -12.26 9.96
C GLY A 14 8.44 -10.79 9.50
N LEU A 15 8.46 -10.55 8.19
CA LEU A 15 8.43 -9.19 7.64
C LEU A 15 7.12 -8.47 7.98
N LEU A 16 5.99 -9.18 7.91
CA LEU A 16 4.68 -8.61 8.24
C LEU A 16 4.60 -8.23 9.72
N MET A 17 5.05 -9.12 10.62
CA MET A 17 5.05 -8.86 12.06
C MET A 17 5.95 -7.67 12.42
N GLU A 18 7.13 -7.60 11.84
CA GLU A 18 8.04 -6.46 12.04
C GLU A 18 7.44 -5.16 11.49
N SER A 19 6.74 -5.21 10.35
CA SER A 19 6.07 -4.03 9.78
C SER A 19 4.96 -3.51 10.70
N MET A 20 4.15 -4.41 11.26
CA MET A 20 3.11 -4.06 12.24
C MET A 20 3.73 -3.42 13.49
N ARG A 21 4.77 -4.04 14.04
CA ARG A 21 5.50 -3.50 15.20
C ARG A 21 6.02 -2.08 14.94
N ARG A 22 6.65 -1.85 13.79
CA ARG A 22 7.18 -0.52 13.42
C ARG A 22 6.09 0.52 13.27
N MET A 23 4.94 0.15 12.70
CA MET A 23 3.78 1.04 12.58
C MET A 23 3.23 1.45 13.95
N ASP A 24 3.23 0.54 14.92
CA ASP A 24 2.77 0.84 16.28
C ASP A 24 3.81 1.66 17.06
N GLU A 25 5.10 1.35 16.91
CA GLU A 25 6.21 2.04 17.56
C GLU A 25 6.36 3.49 17.09
N ILE A 26 6.25 3.74 15.78
CA ILE A 26 6.42 5.09 15.24
C ILE A 26 5.38 6.08 15.76
N VAL A 27 4.16 5.61 16.07
CA VAL A 27 3.13 6.44 16.70
C VAL A 27 3.59 6.89 18.08
N ARG A 28 4.10 5.98 18.91
CA ARG A 28 4.63 6.29 20.24
C ARG A 28 5.83 7.25 20.16
N TYR A 29 6.75 7.03 19.23
CA TYR A 29 7.89 7.93 19.05
C TYR A 29 7.44 9.34 18.66
N LYS A 30 6.39 9.46 17.84
CA LYS A 30 5.79 10.74 17.44
C LYS A 30 5.01 11.42 18.55
N GLU A 31 4.65 10.74 19.64
CA GLU A 31 4.09 11.41 20.83
C GLU A 31 5.17 12.24 21.53
N THR A 32 6.37 11.66 21.74
CA THR A 32 7.53 12.36 22.30
C THR A 32 8.13 13.36 21.32
N LEU A 33 8.28 12.96 20.05
CA LEU A 33 8.87 13.73 18.96
C LEU A 33 7.77 14.37 18.07
N SER A 34 6.81 15.06 18.69
CA SER A 34 5.55 15.46 18.06
C SER A 34 5.60 16.67 17.12
N SER A 35 6.58 17.56 17.25
CA SER A 35 6.73 18.73 16.38
C SER A 35 7.90 18.59 15.39
N PRO A 36 7.68 18.76 14.07
CA PRO A 36 8.76 18.75 13.08
C PRO A 36 9.72 19.95 13.22
N ALA A 37 9.32 20.98 13.97
CA ALA A 37 10.13 22.17 14.23
C ALA A 37 10.94 22.06 15.53
N MET A 38 10.76 21.00 16.32
CA MET A 38 11.53 20.81 17.55
C MET A 38 13.00 20.65 17.23
N VAL A 39 13.84 21.05 18.18
CA VAL A 39 15.28 20.97 18.05
C VAL A 39 15.81 20.08 19.15
N LEU A 40 16.68 19.13 18.79
CA LEU A 40 17.36 18.26 19.74
C LEU A 40 18.81 18.69 19.87
N ARG A 41 19.34 18.66 21.09
CA ARG A 41 20.72 19.02 21.38
C ARG A 41 21.39 17.95 22.24
N PRO A 42 22.73 17.84 22.22
CA PRO A 42 23.43 16.96 23.15
C PRO A 42 23.26 17.48 24.57
N LYS A 43 23.05 16.58 25.52
CA LYS A 43 22.96 16.94 26.93
C LYS A 43 24.35 17.31 27.45
N ALA A 44 24.44 18.41 28.20
CA ALA A 44 25.72 18.82 28.78
C ALA A 44 26.25 17.71 29.71
N LEU A 45 27.54 17.40 29.60
CA LEU A 45 28.25 16.40 30.41
C LEU A 45 27.83 14.94 30.16
N SER A 46 26.93 14.65 29.21
CA SER A 46 26.65 13.26 28.81
C SER A 46 27.77 12.74 27.91
N VAL A 47 28.28 11.55 28.21
CA VAL A 47 29.21 10.82 27.34
C VAL A 47 28.39 9.77 26.58
N PRO A 48 28.35 9.80 25.24
CA PRO A 48 27.66 8.78 24.48
C PRO A 48 28.24 7.39 24.80
N PRO A 49 27.41 6.35 24.92
CA PRO A 49 27.89 4.98 25.05
C PRO A 49 28.83 4.61 23.90
N LYS A 50 29.77 3.68 24.15
CA LYS A 50 30.65 3.18 23.08
C LYS A 50 29.91 2.33 22.04
N ASP A 51 28.80 1.72 22.44
CA ASP A 51 28.07 0.73 21.65
C ASP A 51 26.80 1.34 21.01
N LEU A 52 26.97 2.46 20.30
CA LEU A 52 25.87 3.06 19.53
C LEU A 52 25.57 2.23 18.28
N THR A 53 24.29 2.12 17.92
CA THR A 53 23.89 1.49 16.64
C THR A 53 24.36 2.32 15.44
N PRO A 54 24.48 1.75 14.24
CA PRO A 54 24.87 2.51 13.04
C PRO A 54 23.94 3.70 12.73
N ALA A 55 22.65 3.59 13.08
CA ALA A 55 21.68 4.66 12.94
C ALA A 55 21.95 5.79 13.96
N GLU A 56 22.15 5.44 15.23
CA GLU A 56 22.48 6.41 16.30
C GLU A 56 23.76 7.17 16.01
N GLN A 57 24.82 6.47 15.58
CA GLN A 57 26.10 7.09 15.21
C GLN A 57 25.93 8.13 14.09
N ARG A 58 25.00 7.88 13.17
CA ARG A 58 24.72 8.78 12.05
C ARG A 58 23.86 9.98 12.46
N ILE A 59 22.94 9.78 13.40
CA ILE A 59 21.98 10.81 13.84
C ILE A 59 22.56 11.73 14.89
N LEU A 60 23.35 11.21 15.82
CA LEU A 60 23.87 11.98 16.96
C LEU A 60 24.57 13.29 16.55
N PRO A 61 25.41 13.34 15.50
CA PRO A 61 26.02 14.59 15.03
C PRO A 61 25.03 15.60 14.43
N LEU A 62 23.82 15.17 14.03
CA LEU A 62 22.78 16.04 13.46
C LEU A 62 21.92 16.69 14.55
N ALA A 63 21.87 16.10 15.75
CA ALA A 63 21.19 16.67 16.93
C ALA A 63 22.09 17.72 17.60
N ASP A 64 22.45 18.77 16.85
CA ASP A 64 23.43 19.81 17.23
C ASP A 64 22.83 20.98 18.01
N GLY A 65 21.52 20.98 18.25
CA GLY A 65 20.82 22.09 18.88
C GLY A 65 20.48 23.24 17.94
N LEU A 66 20.71 23.11 16.63
CA LEU A 66 20.41 24.13 15.61
C LEU A 66 19.39 23.64 14.58
N ARG A 67 19.41 22.35 14.25
CA ARG A 67 18.56 21.78 13.20
C ARG A 67 17.19 21.35 13.75
N PRO A 68 16.09 21.70 13.06
CA PRO A 68 14.79 21.15 13.40
C PRO A 68 14.72 19.66 13.04
N LEU A 69 13.84 18.92 13.73
CA LEU A 69 13.63 17.49 13.53
C LEU A 69 13.39 17.11 12.06
N ARG A 70 12.60 17.91 11.33
CA ARG A 70 12.38 17.71 9.89
C ARG A 70 13.67 17.71 9.06
N ASP A 71 14.64 18.55 9.43
CA ASP A 71 15.91 18.68 8.71
C ASP A 71 16.84 17.52 9.10
N ILE A 72 16.77 17.04 10.36
CA ILE A 72 17.47 15.83 10.81
C ILE A 72 16.96 14.61 10.02
N VAL A 73 15.64 14.43 9.92
CA VAL A 73 15.03 13.34 9.13
C VAL A 73 15.45 13.41 7.66
N ALA A 74 15.45 14.61 7.06
CA ALA A 74 15.83 14.78 5.66
C ALA A 74 17.33 14.53 5.38
N GLN A 75 18.21 14.83 6.34
CA GLN A 75 19.67 14.78 6.16
C GLN A 75 20.30 13.46 6.65
N SER A 76 19.58 12.66 7.43
CA SER A 76 20.09 11.42 8.03
C SER A 76 20.42 10.33 7.01
N LYS A 77 19.82 10.36 5.81
CA LYS A 77 19.89 9.27 4.80
C LYS A 77 19.46 7.90 5.39
N LEU A 78 18.57 7.94 6.36
CA LEU A 78 17.95 6.78 6.98
C LEU A 78 16.45 6.76 6.66
N VAL A 79 15.82 5.61 6.84
CA VAL A 79 14.35 5.53 6.77
C VAL A 79 13.77 6.27 7.98
N GLU A 80 12.60 6.91 7.80
CA GLU A 80 11.97 7.71 8.87
C GLU A 80 11.90 6.96 10.20
N PHE A 81 11.45 5.70 10.19
CA PHE A 81 11.39 4.86 11.39
C PHE A 81 12.73 4.78 12.14
N GLU A 82 13.83 4.50 11.44
CA GLU A 82 15.16 4.39 12.04
C GLU A 82 15.62 5.73 12.65
N VAL A 83 15.19 6.85 12.08
CA VAL A 83 15.46 8.18 12.63
C VAL A 83 14.74 8.38 13.96
N TYR A 84 13.44 8.09 13.99
CA TYR A 84 12.64 8.23 15.20
C TYR A 84 13.08 7.26 16.30
N GLU A 85 13.35 6.00 15.96
CA GLU A 85 13.84 4.98 16.90
C GLU A 85 15.16 5.40 17.54
N ALA A 86 16.16 5.79 16.73
CA ALA A 86 17.46 6.19 17.25
C ALA A 86 17.40 7.49 18.06
N LEU A 87 16.62 8.49 17.65
CA LEU A 87 16.43 9.71 18.45
C LEU A 87 15.73 9.41 19.78
N HIS A 88 14.73 8.54 19.77
CA HIS A 88 14.03 8.12 20.98
C HIS A 88 14.98 7.39 21.93
N HIS A 89 15.76 6.43 21.43
CA HIS A 89 16.73 5.70 22.24
C HIS A 89 17.82 6.63 22.81
N LEU A 90 18.33 7.59 22.03
CA LEU A 90 19.28 8.59 22.52
C LEU A 90 18.68 9.52 23.61
N LEU A 91 17.38 9.82 23.52
CA LEU A 91 16.65 10.54 24.57
C LEU A 91 16.51 9.71 25.85
N GLU A 92 16.16 8.42 25.73
CA GLU A 92 16.06 7.50 26.87
C GLU A 92 17.41 7.30 27.58
N LEU A 93 18.49 7.22 26.82
CA LEU A 93 19.86 7.16 27.35
C LEU A 93 20.32 8.50 27.96
N GLY A 94 19.57 9.59 27.76
CA GLY A 94 19.92 10.92 28.25
C GLY A 94 21.15 11.53 27.58
N VAL A 95 21.51 11.06 26.38
CA VAL A 95 22.63 11.60 25.58
C VAL A 95 22.22 12.89 24.86
N ILE A 96 20.95 12.98 24.49
CA ILE A 96 20.35 14.19 23.90
C ILE A 96 19.15 14.64 24.73
N GLU A 97 18.73 15.88 24.53
CA GLU A 97 17.52 16.44 25.13
C GLU A 97 16.80 17.37 24.14
N ILE A 98 15.50 17.56 24.38
CA ILE A 98 14.67 18.47 23.59
C ILE A 98 14.98 19.90 24.03
N SER A 99 15.42 20.73 23.09
CA SER A 99 15.67 22.15 23.32
C SER A 99 14.35 22.93 23.30
N LEU A 100 14.16 23.82 24.28
CA LEU A 100 13.04 24.77 24.32
C LEU A 100 13.13 25.85 23.23
N GLY A 101 14.31 26.01 22.61
CA GLY A 101 14.49 26.88 21.45
C GLY A 101 13.95 26.21 20.20
N ALA A 102 12.74 26.58 19.77
CA ALA A 102 12.30 26.25 18.42
C ALA A 102 13.31 26.87 17.43
N ALA A 103 13.84 26.06 16.50
CA ALA A 103 14.61 26.62 15.40
C ALA A 103 13.73 27.68 14.72
N PRO A 104 14.26 28.87 14.40
CA PRO A 104 13.50 29.85 13.64
C PRO A 104 12.95 29.11 12.41
N PRO A 105 11.66 29.27 12.09
CA PRO A 105 11.08 28.59 10.94
C PRO A 105 12.01 28.88 9.78
N LYS A 106 12.59 27.83 9.20
CA LYS A 106 13.25 27.94 7.91
C LYS A 106 12.11 28.24 6.96
N VAL A 107 11.82 29.53 6.84
CA VAL A 107 10.92 30.07 5.83
C VAL A 107 11.65 29.76 4.53
N MET A 108 11.45 28.55 4.01
CA MET A 108 11.23 28.51 2.57
C MET A 108 10.12 29.53 2.38
N PRO A 109 10.30 30.55 1.53
CA PRO A 109 9.16 31.31 1.11
C PRO A 109 8.24 30.26 0.47
N ILE A 110 7.25 29.80 1.24
CA ILE A 110 5.92 29.64 0.69
C ILE A 110 5.77 30.99 0.02
N ALA A 111 5.79 31.00 -1.31
CA ALA A 111 5.38 32.15 -2.06
C ALA A 111 4.04 32.50 -1.42
N ARG A 112 4.06 33.53 -0.57
CA ARG A 112 2.87 34.10 -0.03
C ARG A 112 2.31 34.71 -1.28
N GLU A 113 1.49 33.95 -1.99
CA GLU A 113 0.44 34.56 -2.76
C GLU A 113 -0.21 35.48 -1.74
N GLU A 114 0.17 36.75 -1.84
CA GLU A 114 -0.54 37.83 -1.23
C GLU A 114 -1.98 37.56 -1.64
N THR A 115 -2.74 36.99 -0.72
CA THR A 115 -4.17 36.87 -0.89
C THR A 115 -4.65 38.30 -0.75
N GLU A 116 -4.49 39.05 -1.83
CA GLU A 116 -5.14 40.32 -2.07
C GLU A 116 -6.60 40.05 -1.78
N ALA A 117 -7.12 40.64 -0.70
CA ALA A 117 -8.50 40.44 -0.29
C ALA A 117 -9.38 40.77 -1.51
N PRO A 118 -10.10 39.80 -2.10
CA PRO A 118 -10.78 40.07 -3.35
C PRO A 118 -11.91 41.05 -3.06
N ARG A 119 -11.77 42.27 -3.61
CA ARG A 119 -12.90 43.19 -3.78
C ARG A 119 -13.98 42.43 -4.51
N ARG A 120 -15.03 41.98 -3.80
CA ARG A 120 -16.13 41.18 -4.36
C ARG A 120 -16.72 41.90 -5.59
N PRO A 121 -16.51 41.43 -6.83
CA PRO A 121 -17.38 41.84 -7.91
C PRO A 121 -18.70 41.10 -7.71
N ARG A 122 -19.84 41.77 -7.92
CA ARG A 122 -21.17 41.14 -7.95
C ARG A 122 -21.11 39.95 -8.93
N SER A 123 -21.04 38.74 -8.39
CA SER A 123 -20.70 37.56 -9.17
C SER A 123 -21.94 37.03 -9.91
N LEU A 124 -21.84 37.00 -11.25
CA LEU A 124 -22.70 36.23 -12.15
C LEU A 124 -22.57 34.70 -11.95
N ALA A 125 -21.91 34.24 -10.89
CA ALA A 125 -21.71 32.83 -10.59
C ALA A 125 -23.01 32.11 -10.19
N ILE A 126 -23.94 32.82 -9.54
CA ILE A 126 -25.23 32.27 -9.12
C ILE A 126 -26.12 31.91 -10.32
N PRO A 127 -26.34 32.79 -11.32
CA PRO A 127 -27.12 32.42 -12.50
C PRO A 127 -26.44 31.35 -13.37
N ALA A 128 -25.11 31.33 -13.43
CA ALA A 128 -24.37 30.29 -14.16
C ALA A 128 -24.55 28.90 -13.53
N ALA A 129 -24.47 28.79 -12.20
CA ALA A 129 -24.70 27.53 -11.50
C ALA A 129 -26.15 27.02 -11.67
N ALA A 130 -27.13 27.93 -11.63
CA ALA A 130 -28.53 27.58 -11.85
C ALA A 130 -28.77 27.06 -13.28
N ALA A 131 -28.16 27.68 -14.29
CA ALA A 131 -28.28 27.23 -15.68
C ALA A 131 -27.68 25.84 -15.90
N VAL A 132 -26.53 25.53 -15.29
CA VAL A 132 -25.90 24.20 -15.34
C VAL A 132 -26.79 23.14 -14.70
N LEU A 133 -27.43 23.47 -13.57
CA LEU A 133 -28.29 22.53 -12.85
C LEU A 133 -29.57 22.23 -13.65
N VAL A 134 -30.18 23.23 -14.27
CA VAL A 134 -31.34 23.05 -15.16
C VAL A 134 -30.98 22.24 -16.41
N ALA A 135 -29.82 22.52 -17.02
CA ALA A 135 -29.35 21.76 -18.18
C ALA A 135 -29.11 20.28 -17.83
N SER A 136 -28.50 20.00 -16.68
CA SER A 136 -28.26 18.63 -16.21
C SER A 136 -29.57 17.85 -16.00
N VAL A 137 -30.58 18.48 -15.39
CA VAL A 137 -31.90 17.87 -15.20
C VAL A 137 -32.62 17.63 -16.53
N ALA A 138 -32.55 18.58 -17.46
CA ALA A 138 -33.16 18.43 -18.79
C ALA A 138 -32.51 17.28 -19.59
N ILE A 139 -31.18 17.15 -19.53
CA ILE A 139 -30.45 16.03 -20.15
C ILE A 139 -30.85 14.70 -19.50
N GLY A 140 -31.03 14.65 -18.18
CA GLY A 140 -31.51 13.45 -17.49
C GLY A 140 -32.93 13.05 -17.92
N LEU A 141 -33.85 14.01 -18.03
CA LEU A 141 -35.25 13.73 -18.38
C LEU A 141 -35.46 13.39 -19.86
N TRP A 142 -34.74 14.04 -20.78
CA TRP A 142 -34.91 13.85 -22.22
C TRP A 142 -33.86 12.95 -22.88
N GLY A 143 -32.66 12.82 -22.32
CA GLY A 143 -31.60 11.96 -22.84
C GLY A 143 -31.66 10.52 -22.35
N ALA A 144 -32.15 10.30 -21.11
CA ALA A 144 -32.25 8.96 -20.54
C ALA A 144 -33.15 7.98 -21.34
N PRO A 145 -34.33 8.36 -21.89
CA PRO A 145 -35.17 7.43 -22.64
C PRO A 145 -34.45 6.85 -23.88
N ALA A 146 -33.65 7.68 -24.56
CA ALA A 146 -32.89 7.26 -25.74
C ALA A 146 -31.69 6.37 -25.38
N LEU A 147 -31.04 6.62 -24.24
CA LEU A 147 -29.90 5.82 -23.77
C LEU A 147 -30.34 4.48 -23.16
N TYR A 148 -31.45 4.45 -22.42
CA TYR A 148 -32.00 3.20 -21.87
C TYR A 148 -32.45 2.22 -22.95
N SER A 149 -33.02 2.70 -24.07
CA SER A 149 -33.38 1.83 -25.21
C SER A 149 -32.17 1.14 -25.90
N LYS A 150 -30.95 1.66 -25.71
CA LYS A 150 -29.71 1.02 -26.16
C LYS A 150 -29.11 0.09 -25.10
N ALA A 151 -29.32 0.37 -23.82
CA ALA A 151 -28.79 -0.42 -22.71
C ALA A 151 -29.46 -1.80 -22.59
N GLU A 152 -30.74 -1.93 -22.92
CA GLU A 152 -31.43 -3.25 -22.90
C GLU A 152 -30.90 -4.26 -23.93
N ARG A 153 -30.08 -3.82 -24.91
CA ARG A 153 -29.40 -4.73 -25.85
C ARG A 153 -28.07 -5.28 -25.33
N VAL A 154 -27.57 -4.76 -24.21
CA VAL A 154 -26.36 -5.26 -23.55
C VAL A 154 -26.80 -5.91 -22.25
N GLY A 155 -27.09 -7.21 -22.33
CA GLY A 155 -27.43 -8.02 -21.17
C GLY A 155 -26.38 -7.90 -20.05
N PRO A 156 -26.76 -8.22 -18.80
CA PRO A 156 -25.93 -7.96 -17.62
C PRO A 156 -24.55 -8.59 -17.78
N ARG A 157 -23.55 -7.75 -18.05
CA ARG A 157 -22.14 -8.15 -18.09
C ARG A 157 -21.70 -8.33 -16.65
N ALA A 158 -21.63 -9.59 -16.21
CA ALA A 158 -20.99 -9.95 -14.96
C ALA A 158 -19.59 -9.27 -14.90
N PRO A 159 -19.21 -8.67 -13.75
CA PRO A 159 -17.98 -7.90 -13.63
C PRO A 159 -16.77 -8.73 -14.06
N GLY A 160 -16.11 -8.25 -15.11
CA GLY A 160 -14.95 -8.90 -15.69
C GLY A 160 -13.74 -8.80 -14.76
N ALA A 161 -13.28 -9.96 -14.30
CA ALA A 161 -11.88 -10.36 -14.38
C ALA A 161 -10.82 -9.35 -13.91
N THR A 162 -10.91 -8.85 -12.67
CA THR A 162 -9.71 -8.51 -11.88
C THR A 162 -9.31 -9.73 -11.05
N THR A 163 -8.91 -10.80 -11.74
CA THR A 163 -8.44 -12.03 -11.08
C THR A 163 -7.40 -12.69 -11.97
N THR A 164 -6.20 -12.11 -11.99
CA THR A 164 -4.97 -12.88 -12.21
C THR A 164 -4.69 -13.75 -10.97
N VAL A 165 -5.71 -14.42 -10.44
CA VAL A 165 -5.48 -15.57 -9.57
C VAL A 165 -5.00 -16.65 -10.51
N ASP A 166 -3.81 -17.15 -10.23
CA ASP A 166 -3.12 -18.15 -11.01
C ASP A 166 -4.10 -19.27 -11.39
N LEU A 167 -4.41 -19.35 -12.69
CA LEU A 167 -5.32 -20.34 -13.24
C LEU A 167 -4.86 -21.76 -12.88
N GLY A 168 -3.55 -21.96 -12.70
CA GLY A 168 -2.96 -23.20 -12.23
C GLY A 168 -3.37 -23.55 -10.79
N GLU A 169 -3.39 -22.57 -9.87
CA GLU A 169 -3.77 -22.78 -8.47
C GLU A 169 -5.24 -23.15 -8.33
N ARG A 170 -6.13 -22.50 -9.10
CA ARG A 170 -7.57 -22.83 -9.11
C ARG A 170 -7.82 -24.27 -9.54
N LEU A 171 -7.05 -24.76 -10.52
CA LEU A 171 -7.14 -26.15 -10.94
C LEU A 171 -6.61 -27.11 -9.86
N THR A 172 -5.50 -26.77 -9.18
CA THR A 172 -5.00 -27.55 -8.04
C THR A 172 -6.08 -27.68 -6.97
N LEU A 173 -6.64 -26.55 -6.53
CA LEU A 173 -7.63 -26.52 -5.46
C LEU A 173 -8.87 -27.35 -5.80
N ALA A 174 -9.34 -27.29 -7.05
CA ALA A 174 -10.46 -28.08 -7.52
C ALA A 174 -10.18 -29.60 -7.48
N LEU A 175 -8.95 -30.01 -7.83
CA LEU A 175 -8.52 -31.41 -7.78
C LEU A 175 -8.42 -31.93 -6.34
N GLU A 176 -7.85 -31.12 -5.43
CA GLU A 176 -7.77 -31.46 -4.00
C GLU A 176 -9.17 -31.59 -3.37
N MET A 177 -10.08 -30.66 -3.70
CA MET A 177 -11.46 -30.72 -3.22
C MET A 177 -12.18 -31.97 -3.72
N TYR A 178 -11.99 -32.34 -4.99
CA TYR A 178 -12.54 -33.58 -5.54
C TYR A 178 -11.99 -34.81 -4.80
N HIS A 179 -10.67 -34.86 -4.57
CA HIS A 179 -10.04 -35.96 -3.82
C HIS A 179 -10.56 -36.05 -2.38
N SER A 180 -10.75 -34.92 -1.70
CA SER A 180 -11.33 -34.89 -0.35
C SER A 180 -12.76 -35.42 -0.29
N LEU A 181 -13.55 -35.29 -1.37
CA LEU A 181 -14.94 -35.74 -1.41
C LEU A 181 -15.08 -37.20 -1.86
N ARG A 182 -14.22 -37.66 -2.78
CA ARG A 182 -14.31 -38.98 -3.41
C ARG A 182 -13.27 -39.99 -2.93
N GLY A 183 -12.24 -39.54 -2.23
CA GLY A 183 -11.10 -40.35 -1.81
C GLY A 183 -10.12 -40.68 -2.94
N HIS A 184 -10.35 -40.18 -4.16
CA HIS A 184 -9.47 -40.37 -5.32
C HIS A 184 -9.54 -39.14 -6.25
N TYR A 185 -8.50 -38.90 -7.03
CA TYR A 185 -8.48 -37.88 -8.07
C TYR A 185 -9.36 -38.28 -9.27
N PRO A 186 -9.88 -37.32 -10.05
CA PRO A 186 -10.72 -37.63 -11.20
C PRO A 186 -9.90 -38.22 -12.35
N PRO A 187 -10.40 -39.23 -13.08
CA PRO A 187 -9.70 -39.76 -14.26
C PRO A 187 -9.68 -38.76 -15.43
N ASP A 188 -10.67 -37.86 -15.52
CA ASP A 188 -10.74 -36.79 -16.51
C ASP A 188 -11.15 -35.46 -15.82
N LEU A 189 -10.58 -34.34 -16.25
CA LEU A 189 -10.97 -33.00 -15.79
C LEU A 189 -12.45 -32.71 -16.03
N ARG A 190 -13.08 -33.39 -17.00
CA ARG A 190 -14.53 -33.29 -17.25
C ARG A 190 -15.38 -33.72 -16.06
N ASP A 191 -14.88 -34.60 -15.20
CA ASP A 191 -15.61 -35.05 -14.02
C ASP A 191 -15.74 -33.93 -12.98
N LEU A 192 -14.80 -32.98 -12.92
CA LEU A 192 -14.93 -31.76 -12.10
C LEU A 192 -16.16 -30.92 -12.51
N ALA A 193 -16.52 -30.91 -13.80
CA ALA A 193 -17.71 -30.21 -14.26
C ALA A 193 -19.00 -31.00 -14.02
N ARG A 194 -18.95 -32.32 -14.18
CA ARG A 194 -20.11 -33.20 -13.92
C ARG A 194 -20.54 -33.15 -12.46
N GLU A 195 -19.57 -33.06 -11.55
CA GLU A 195 -19.83 -32.99 -10.11
C GLU A 195 -20.07 -31.56 -9.60
N GLY A 196 -20.08 -30.57 -10.49
CA GLY A 196 -20.34 -29.16 -10.12
C GLY A 196 -19.19 -28.48 -9.36
N VAL A 197 -18.02 -29.12 -9.27
CA VAL A 197 -16.81 -28.56 -8.65
C VAL A 197 -16.30 -27.35 -9.44
N LEU A 198 -16.39 -27.39 -10.77
CA LEU A 198 -16.04 -26.26 -11.65
C LEU A 198 -17.05 -26.08 -12.79
N PRO A 199 -17.25 -24.84 -13.30
CA PRO A 199 -18.05 -24.63 -14.52
C PRO A 199 -17.43 -25.30 -15.74
N TRP A 200 -18.27 -25.86 -16.64
CA TRP A 200 -17.83 -26.52 -17.88
C TRP A 200 -16.88 -25.67 -18.74
N GLN A 201 -17.16 -24.37 -18.82
CA GLN A 201 -16.35 -23.43 -19.59
C GLN A 201 -14.92 -23.33 -19.03
N THR A 202 -14.78 -23.33 -17.71
CA THR A 202 -13.50 -23.28 -17.00
C THR A 202 -12.70 -24.58 -17.21
N VAL A 203 -13.36 -25.73 -17.11
CA VAL A 203 -12.75 -27.04 -17.38
C VAL A 203 -12.23 -27.12 -18.82
N ARG A 204 -13.01 -26.63 -19.79
CA ARG A 204 -12.58 -26.60 -21.19
C ARG A 204 -11.33 -25.74 -21.39
N SER A 205 -11.27 -24.57 -20.73
CA SER A 205 -10.08 -23.71 -20.76
C SER A 205 -8.86 -24.42 -20.15
N PHE A 206 -9.01 -25.14 -19.04
CA PHE A 206 -7.93 -25.92 -18.45
C PHE A 206 -7.48 -27.08 -19.33
N ALA A 207 -8.40 -27.81 -19.96
CA ALA A 207 -8.08 -28.91 -20.87
C ALA A 207 -7.37 -28.43 -22.16
N ALA A 208 -7.52 -27.16 -22.53
CA ALA A 208 -6.76 -26.54 -23.62
C ALA A 208 -5.33 -26.16 -23.18
N MET A 209 -5.18 -25.64 -21.95
CA MET A 209 -3.90 -25.13 -21.43
C MET A 209 -3.00 -26.18 -20.78
N TYR A 210 -3.56 -27.27 -20.24
CA TYR A 210 -2.81 -28.28 -19.50
C TYR A 210 -3.07 -29.68 -20.05
N SER A 211 -2.04 -30.51 -20.10
CA SER A 211 -2.18 -31.96 -20.17
C SER A 211 -2.34 -32.52 -18.77
N TYR A 212 -3.44 -33.20 -18.52
CA TYR A 212 -3.78 -33.81 -17.24
C TYR A 212 -3.82 -35.34 -17.36
N GLN A 213 -3.23 -36.03 -16.39
CA GLN A 213 -3.34 -37.47 -16.20
C GLN A 213 -3.46 -37.76 -14.69
N SER A 214 -4.17 -38.83 -14.34
CA SER A 214 -4.26 -39.29 -12.96
C SER A 214 -4.38 -40.81 -12.89
N ASP A 215 -3.80 -41.40 -11.85
CA ASP A 215 -3.94 -42.82 -11.49
C ASP A 215 -4.96 -43.03 -10.36
N GLY A 216 -5.68 -41.97 -9.96
CA GLY A 216 -6.63 -41.95 -8.85
C GLY A 216 -6.00 -41.64 -7.48
N ALA A 217 -4.72 -41.95 -7.25
CA ALA A 217 -4.02 -41.64 -6.01
C ALA A 217 -3.16 -40.36 -6.12
N THR A 218 -2.62 -40.11 -7.31
CA THR A 218 -1.80 -38.95 -7.67
C THR A 218 -2.28 -38.39 -9.01
N TYR A 219 -1.89 -37.16 -9.32
CA TYR A 219 -2.12 -36.56 -10.63
C TYR A 219 -0.87 -35.86 -11.15
N TRP A 220 -0.79 -35.75 -12.47
CA TRP A 220 0.21 -34.97 -13.18
C TRP A 220 -0.51 -33.93 -14.03
N LYS A 221 -0.12 -32.68 -13.88
CA LYS A 221 -0.53 -31.60 -14.77
C LYS A 221 0.70 -30.91 -15.32
N VAL A 222 0.77 -30.78 -16.64
CA VAL A 222 1.87 -30.10 -17.34
C VAL A 222 1.25 -29.07 -18.27
N PRO A 223 1.75 -27.82 -18.30
CA PRO A 223 1.30 -26.84 -19.29
C PRO A 223 1.64 -27.35 -20.70
N ARG A 224 0.70 -27.20 -21.63
CA ARG A 224 0.91 -27.52 -23.05
C ARG A 224 1.69 -26.44 -23.79
#